data_AF-A0A936SYD9-F1
#
_entry.id   AF-A0A936SYD9-F1
#
_cell.length_a   1.000
_cell.length_b   1.000
_cell.length_c   1.000
_cell.angle_alpha   90.00
_cell.angle_beta   90.00
_cell.angle_gamma   90.00
#
_symmetry.space_group_name_H-M   'P 1'
#
loop_
_entity.id
_entity.type
_entity.pdbx_description
1 polymer ?
#
loop_
_entity_poly.entity_id
_entity_poly.type
_entity_poly.pdbx_seq_one_letter_code
_entity_poly.pdbx_strand_id
1 'polypeptide(L)'
;MSGAPAITTDHGAFVETVEASWRCASHREFIDAAERARHLSPEARLAIRERALARYSFEAVAPLYERYFTRLYARWGRGWYETRDVDVLAPPPEDSF
;
A
#
# COMPACT_ATOMS: atom_id res chain seq x y z
N MET A 1 9.48 6.14 0.44
CA MET A 1 10.44 5.17 1.01
C MET A 1 11.79 5.78 1.40
N SER A 2 12.32 6.78 0.68
CA SER A 2 13.59 7.44 1.04
C SER A 2 13.51 8.40 2.24
N GLY A 3 12.31 8.71 2.74
CA GLY A 3 12.07 9.67 3.83
C GLY A 3 11.86 11.12 3.37
N ALA A 4 11.91 11.36 2.07
CA ALA A 4 11.46 12.63 1.50
C ALA A 4 9.91 12.67 1.46
N PRO A 5 9.28 13.80 1.80
CA PRO A 5 7.84 13.98 1.58
C PRO A 5 7.53 14.01 0.08
N ALA A 6 6.43 13.39 -0.32
CA ALA A 6 5.91 13.50 -1.68
C ALA A 6 4.89 14.66 -1.71
N ILE A 7 5.19 15.73 -2.43
CA ILE A 7 4.27 16.86 -2.62
C ILE A 7 3.46 16.60 -3.89
N THR A 8 2.15 16.43 -3.76
CA THR A 8 1.30 15.97 -4.88
C THR A 8 -0.03 16.70 -4.91
N THR A 9 -0.82 16.47 -5.97
CA THR A 9 -2.22 16.89 -6.03
C THR A 9 -3.09 16.07 -5.06
N ASP A 10 -4.26 16.58 -4.71
CA ASP A 10 -5.25 15.97 -3.82
C ASP A 10 -6.23 15.01 -4.54
N HIS A 11 -5.77 14.30 -5.57
CA HIS A 11 -6.60 13.43 -6.40
C HIS A 11 -5.94 12.07 -6.70
N GLY A 12 -6.76 11.10 -7.12
CA GLY A 12 -6.31 9.78 -7.54
C GLY A 12 -5.65 9.00 -6.39
N ALA A 13 -4.63 8.19 -6.70
CA ALA A 13 -3.95 7.37 -5.69
C ALA A 13 -3.25 8.20 -4.59
N PHE A 14 -3.01 9.49 -4.82
CA PHE A 14 -2.35 10.35 -3.84
C PHE A 14 -3.21 10.61 -2.60
N VAL A 15 -4.55 10.54 -2.71
CA VAL A 15 -5.40 10.72 -1.54
C VAL A 15 -5.26 9.57 -0.52
N GLU A 16 -4.84 8.39 -0.98
CA GLU A 16 -4.66 7.21 -0.14
C GLU A 16 -3.20 7.00 0.29
N THR A 17 -2.26 7.47 -0.52
CA THR A 17 -0.83 7.17 -0.37
C THR A 17 0.00 8.29 0.23
N VAL A 18 -0.42 9.55 0.07
CA VAL A 18 0.30 10.74 0.53
C VAL A 18 -0.44 11.37 1.72
N GLU A 19 0.31 11.82 2.74
CA GLU A 19 -0.29 12.48 3.89
C GLU A 19 -0.98 13.78 3.49
N ALA A 20 -2.11 14.09 4.14
CA ALA A 20 -2.91 15.26 3.83
C ALA A 20 -2.13 16.59 3.86
N SER A 21 -1.10 16.69 4.70
CA SER A 21 -0.24 17.87 4.83
C SER A 21 0.70 18.11 3.64
N TRP A 22 0.84 17.17 2.71
CA TRP A 22 1.66 17.28 1.50
C TRP A 22 0.84 17.24 0.21
N ARG A 23 -0.49 17.13 0.31
CA ARG A 23 -1.40 17.23 -0.82
C ARG A 23 -1.81 18.69 -1.01
N CYS A 24 -1.83 19.14 -2.26
CA CYS A 24 -2.07 20.53 -2.62
C CYS A 24 -3.13 20.63 -3.71
N ALA A 25 -4.02 21.61 -3.61
CA ALA A 25 -5.07 21.92 -4.59
C ALA A 25 -4.77 23.21 -5.38
N SER A 26 -3.78 24.00 -4.95
CA SER A 26 -3.39 25.26 -5.61
C SER A 26 -1.88 25.39 -5.79
N HIS A 27 -1.45 26.18 -6.79
CA HIS A 27 -0.02 26.45 -7.03
C HIS A 27 0.69 27.06 -5.81
N ARG A 28 -0.01 27.93 -5.06
CA ARG A 28 0.53 28.53 -3.85
C ARG A 28 0.86 27.48 -2.79
N GLU A 29 -0.03 26.51 -2.59
CA GLU A 29 0.21 25.41 -1.63
C GLU A 29 1.42 24.56 -2.01
N PHE A 30 1.68 24.35 -3.30
CA PHE A 30 2.90 23.67 -3.75
C PHE A 30 4.16 24.43 -3.34
N ILE A 31 4.17 25.76 -3.48
CA ILE A 31 5.31 26.60 -3.03
C ILE A 31 5.48 26.49 -1.52
N ASP A 32 4.39 26.65 -0.76
CA ASP A 32 4.44 26.60 0.70
C ASP A 32 4.84 25.20 1.21
N ALA A 33 4.42 24.12 0.53
CA ALA A 33 4.86 22.77 0.83
C ALA A 33 6.35 22.56 0.52
N ALA A 34 6.85 23.08 -0.60
CA ALA A 34 8.26 22.98 -0.96
C ALA A 34 9.16 23.69 0.08
N GLU A 35 8.78 24.88 0.53
CA GLU A 35 9.50 25.59 1.59
C GLU A 35 9.46 24.81 2.92
N ARG A 36 8.31 24.27 3.32
CA ARG A 36 8.21 23.42 4.53
C ARG A 36 9.09 22.17 4.42
N ALA A 37 9.15 21.53 3.26
CA ALA A 37 9.96 20.33 3.04
C ALA A 37 11.47 20.61 3.25
N ARG A 38 11.94 21.82 2.94
CA ARG A 38 13.33 22.24 3.18
C ARG A 38 13.68 22.24 4.67
N HIS A 39 12.71 22.52 5.54
CA HIS A 39 12.89 22.66 6.98
C HIS A 39 12.49 21.41 7.77
N LEU A 40 12.25 20.28 7.11
CA LEU A 40 11.94 19.03 7.80
C LEU A 40 13.12 18.51 8.61
N SER A 41 12.85 18.19 9.87
CA SER A 41 13.80 17.55 10.76
C SER A 41 14.13 16.12 10.30
N PRO A 42 15.31 15.58 10.67
CA PRO A 42 15.67 14.19 10.39
C PRO A 42 14.64 13.19 10.92
N GLU A 43 14.05 13.44 12.08
CA GLU A 43 13.05 12.58 12.71
C GLU A 43 11.76 12.54 11.90
N ALA A 44 11.31 13.70 11.40
CA ALA A 44 10.15 13.78 10.52
C ALA A 44 10.37 13.01 9.20
N ARG A 45 11.58 13.08 8.65
CA ARG A 45 11.97 12.31 7.45
C ARG A 45 11.97 10.80 7.72
N LEU A 46 12.46 10.40 8.89
CA LEU A 46 12.44 8.99 9.30
C LEU A 46 11.01 8.49 9.45
N ALA A 47 10.12 9.26 10.09
CA ALA A 47 8.70 8.89 10.24
C ALA A 47 8.00 8.71 8.88
N ILE A 48 8.27 9.57 7.89
CA ILE A 48 7.75 9.41 6.52
C ILE A 48 8.26 8.11 5.90
N ARG A 49 9.54 7.78 6.07
CA ARG A 49 10.13 6.53 5.58
C ARG A 49 9.47 5.31 6.24
N GLU A 50 9.37 5.30 7.56
CA GLU A 50 8.82 4.19 8.33
C GLU A 50 7.36 3.92 7.96
N ARG A 51 6.55 4.98 7.86
CA ARG A 51 5.16 4.88 7.40
C ARG A 51 5.05 4.27 6.01
N ALA A 52 5.92 4.70 5.08
CA ALA A 52 5.92 4.18 3.72
C ALA A 52 6.32 2.70 3.67
N LEU A 53 7.34 2.30 4.44
CA LEU A 53 7.78 0.91 4.53
C LEU A 53 6.68 0.03 5.14
N ALA A 54 6.09 0.45 6.25
CA ALA A 54 5.06 -0.32 6.95
C ALA A 54 3.79 -0.58 6.12
N ARG A 55 3.54 0.20 5.06
CA ARG A 55 2.32 0.09 4.24
C ARG A 55 2.56 -0.42 2.84
N TYR A 56 3.67 -0.03 2.22
CA TYR A 56 3.88 -0.17 0.78
C TYR A 56 5.16 -0.95 0.44
N SER A 57 5.90 -1.46 1.44
CA SER A 57 7.03 -2.35 1.14
C SER A 57 6.52 -3.71 0.66
N PHE A 58 7.40 -4.47 0.00
CA PHE A 58 7.07 -5.83 -0.43
C PHE A 58 6.73 -6.72 0.76
N GLU A 59 7.43 -6.57 1.88
CA GLU A 59 7.16 -7.32 3.11
C GLU A 59 5.77 -7.02 3.68
N ALA A 60 5.32 -5.75 3.61
CA ALA A 60 3.97 -5.37 4.05
C ALA A 60 2.87 -5.88 3.10
N VAL A 61 3.14 -5.88 1.80
CA VAL A 61 2.15 -6.15 0.75
C VAL A 61 2.05 -7.64 0.39
N ALA A 62 3.15 -8.39 0.44
CA ALA A 62 3.20 -9.82 0.12
C ALA A 62 2.13 -10.66 0.86
N PRO A 63 1.94 -10.57 2.19
CA PRO A 63 0.92 -11.37 2.88
C PRO A 63 -0.52 -11.00 2.48
N LEU A 64 -0.75 -9.78 1.98
CA LEU A 64 -2.06 -9.36 1.49
C LEU A 64 -2.40 -10.05 0.17
N TYR A 65 -1.42 -10.14 -0.73
CA TYR A 65 -1.56 -10.90 -1.97
C TYR A 65 -1.69 -12.39 -1.71
N GLU A 66 -0.86 -12.94 -0.80
CA GLU A 66 -0.96 -14.34 -0.40
C GLU A 66 -2.39 -14.66 0.05
N ARG A 67 -2.90 -13.90 1.03
CA ARG A 67 -4.28 -14.04 1.51
C ARG A 67 -5.31 -13.90 0.38
N TYR A 68 -5.11 -12.96 -0.54
CA TYR A 68 -6.01 -12.77 -1.67
C TYR A 68 -6.04 -14.02 -2.56
N PHE A 69 -4.88 -14.55 -2.93
CA PHE A 69 -4.76 -15.75 -3.75
C PHE A 69 -5.25 -17.00 -3.02
N THR A 70 -4.92 -17.20 -1.74
CA THR A 70 -5.46 -18.30 -0.92
C THR A 70 -6.98 -18.34 -0.98
N ARG A 71 -7.66 -17.20 -0.83
CA ARG A 71 -9.13 -17.13 -0.93
C ARG A 71 -9.64 -17.41 -2.34
N LEU A 72 -8.92 -16.93 -3.36
CA LEU A 72 -9.28 -17.21 -4.75
C LEU A 72 -9.18 -18.72 -5.03
N TYR A 73 -8.13 -19.36 -4.53
CA TYR A 73 -7.92 -20.80 -4.69
C TYR A 73 -8.91 -21.66 -3.90
N ALA A 74 -9.31 -21.23 -2.69
CA ALA A 74 -10.39 -21.87 -1.92
C ALA A 74 -11.67 -22.05 -2.74
N ARG A 75 -11.91 -21.15 -3.71
CA ARG A 75 -13.09 -21.19 -4.56
C ARG A 75 -13.15 -22.42 -5.47
N TRP A 76 -12.01 -22.95 -5.90
CA TRP A 76 -11.93 -24.19 -6.67
C TRP A 76 -12.03 -25.45 -5.78
N GLY A 77 -11.93 -25.31 -4.46
CA GLY A 77 -12.22 -26.34 -3.46
C GLY A 77 -13.72 -26.37 -3.09
N ARG A 78 -14.05 -26.40 -1.79
CA ARG A 78 -15.45 -26.36 -1.33
C ARG A 78 -16.08 -24.96 -1.38
N GLY A 79 -15.42 -24.00 -2.02
CA GLY A 79 -15.93 -22.65 -2.16
C GLY A 79 -15.98 -21.92 -0.82
N TRP A 80 -17.07 -21.18 -0.61
CA TRP A 80 -17.31 -20.39 0.60
C TRP A 80 -17.45 -21.23 1.89
N TYR A 81 -17.52 -22.57 1.77
CA TYR A 81 -17.65 -23.50 2.90
C TYR A 81 -16.33 -24.15 3.30
N GLU A 82 -15.22 -23.77 2.66
CA GLU A 82 -13.91 -24.26 3.06
C GLU A 82 -13.55 -23.70 4.45
N THR A 83 -13.51 -24.58 5.45
CA THR A 83 -13.22 -24.23 6.85
C THR A 83 -11.75 -24.41 7.22
N ARG A 84 -10.94 -24.87 6.26
CA ARG A 84 -9.51 -25.12 6.42
C ARG A 84 -8.71 -24.14 5.55
N ASP A 85 -7.51 -23.82 6.00
CA ASP A 85 -6.56 -23.10 5.16
C ASP A 85 -6.20 -23.97 3.95
N VAL A 86 -6.43 -23.45 2.75
CA VAL A 86 -6.09 -24.09 1.48
C VAL A 86 -4.61 -23.92 1.18
N ASP A 87 -3.94 -25.02 0.85
CA ASP A 87 -2.57 -24.99 0.33
C ASP A 87 -2.58 -24.41 -1.10
N VAL A 88 -2.06 -23.20 -1.23
CA VAL A 88 -2.07 -22.41 -2.48
C VAL A 88 -1.06 -22.95 -3.52
N LEU A 89 -0.16 -23.85 -3.11
CA LEU A 89 0.85 -24.45 -3.99
C LEU A 89 0.36 -25.75 -4.66
N ALA A 90 -0.79 -26.29 -4.23
CA ALA A 90 -1.40 -27.43 -4.88
C ALA A 90 -2.08 -27.00 -6.20
N PRO A 91 -1.83 -27.68 -7.32
CA PRO A 91 -2.48 -27.33 -8.59
C PRO A 91 -4.00 -27.48 -8.48
N PRO A 92 -4.78 -26.66 -9.20
CA PRO A 92 -6.23 -26.82 -9.24
C PRO A 92 -6.59 -28.22 -9.76
N PRO A 93 -7.63 -28.87 -9.21
CA PRO A 93 -8.03 -30.20 -9.65
C PRO A 93 -8.39 -30.21 -11.14
N GLU A 94 -7.92 -31.22 -11.87
CA GLU A 94 -7.98 -31.29 -13.35
C GLU A 94 -9.40 -31.21 -13.92
N ASP A 95 -10.43 -31.49 -13.12
CA ASP A 95 -11.84 -31.52 -13.52
C ASP A 95 -12.56 -30.16 -13.44
N SER A 96 -11.84 -29.06 -13.29
CA SER A 96 -12.41 -27.71 -13.10
C SER A 96 -12.44 -26.86 -14.38
N PHE A 97 -13.03 -27.40 -15.46
CA PHE A 97 -13.49 -26.67 -16.65
C PHE A 97 -14.82 -27.21 -17.20
#